data_AF-A0A6G0W2K8-F1
#
_entry.id   AF-A0A6G0W2K8-F1
#
_cell.length_a   1.000
_cell.length_b   1.000
_cell.length_c   1.000
_cell.angle_alpha   90.00
_cell.angle_beta   90.00
_cell.angle_gamma   90.00
#
_symmetry.space_group_name_H-M   'P 1'
#
loop_
_entity.id
_entity.type
_entity.pdbx_description
1 polymer ?
#
loop_
_entity_poly.entity_id
_entity_poly.type
_entity_poly.pdbx_seq_one_letter_code
_entity_poly.pdbx_strand_id
1 'polypeptide(L)'
;MVENSNVPNCQKDLIFKIFKAPKVVNSKNRKYSENWILLCLLFQIRSPTGYKFLRDHNILPLPCINTVRKYLLAIKIGCGFDPNLFKLLKKKFSTKNKFQCKGILLLDEIFLRESISVSSRTLTYTGLEDCGDEIESKQESNLKANHGLVFMWQSLGENVAQPVAVFASHGPIKGVDLAKLVVKAILLIEDSGGEVVGLTSD
;
A
#
# COMPACT_ATOMS: atom_id res chain seq x y z
N MET A 1 -3.99 0.91 37.20
CA MET A 1 -3.81 2.39 37.25
C MET A 1 -4.15 3.10 35.94
N VAL A 2 -3.88 2.55 34.75
CA VAL A 2 -4.17 3.23 33.46
C VAL A 2 -5.50 2.78 32.80
N GLU A 3 -6.04 1.61 33.15
CA GLU A 3 -7.26 1.08 32.50
C GLU A 3 -8.50 1.97 32.69
N ASN A 4 -8.65 2.59 33.88
CA ASN A 4 -9.79 3.44 34.24
C ASN A 4 -9.65 4.92 33.83
N SER A 5 -8.60 5.27 33.08
CA SER A 5 -8.41 6.63 32.59
C SER A 5 -8.94 6.74 31.15
N ASN A 6 -9.58 7.87 30.81
CA ASN A 6 -10.11 8.19 29.48
C ASN A 6 -8.99 8.52 28.46
N VAL A 7 -7.91 7.75 28.52
CA VAL A 7 -6.69 7.91 27.74
C VAL A 7 -6.83 7.11 26.44
N PRO A 8 -6.45 7.66 25.28
CA PRO A 8 -6.48 6.93 24.02
C PRO A 8 -5.69 5.62 24.07
N ASN A 9 -6.19 4.57 23.41
CA ASN A 9 -5.58 3.24 23.43
C ASN A 9 -4.09 3.26 23.02
N CYS A 10 -3.71 4.09 22.05
CA CYS A 10 -2.32 4.22 21.62
C CYS A 10 -1.40 4.75 22.72
N GLN A 11 -1.88 5.67 23.56
CA GLN A 11 -1.12 6.20 24.68
C GLN A 11 -1.01 5.16 25.80
N LYS A 12 -2.08 4.40 26.05
CA LYS A 12 -2.04 3.27 26.99
C LYS A 12 -0.99 2.25 26.58
N ASP A 13 -1.00 1.83 25.30
CA ASP A 13 -0.01 0.90 24.75
C ASP A 13 1.41 1.43 24.87
N LEU A 14 1.64 2.70 24.53
CA LEU A 14 2.94 3.34 24.68
C LEU A 14 3.43 3.30 26.14
N ILE A 15 2.58 3.70 27.08
CA ILE A 15 2.91 3.73 28.51
C ILE A 15 3.23 2.30 29.00
N PHE A 16 2.40 1.32 28.66
CA PHE A 16 2.67 -0.08 28.98
C PHE A 16 3.99 -0.57 28.38
N LYS A 17 4.35 -0.13 27.17
CA LYS A 17 5.64 -0.46 26.56
C LYS A 17 6.80 0.19 27.28
N ILE A 18 6.69 1.45 27.68
CA ILE A 18 7.72 2.14 28.47
C ILE A 18 7.96 1.41 29.78
N PHE A 19 6.90 1.02 30.52
CA PHE A 19 7.04 0.26 31.77
C PHE A 19 7.53 -1.19 31.59
N LYS A 20 7.27 -1.81 30.44
CA LYS A 20 7.78 -3.16 30.11
C LYS A 20 9.21 -3.13 29.57
N ALA A 21 9.64 -2.04 28.94
CA ALA A 21 10.96 -1.90 28.32
C ALA A 21 12.16 -2.18 29.26
N PRO A 22 12.17 -1.72 30.53
CA PRO A 22 13.27 -2.00 31.47
C PRO A 22 13.22 -3.41 32.06
N LYS A 23 12.07 -4.09 32.02
CA LYS A 23 11.90 -5.46 32.58
C LYS A 23 12.52 -6.55 31.70
N VAL A 24 12.97 -6.23 30.49
CA VAL A 24 13.54 -7.21 29.56
C VAL A 24 15.07 -7.17 29.67
N VAL A 25 15.68 -8.32 29.98
CA VAL A 25 17.14 -8.48 30.13
C VAL A 25 17.89 -8.12 28.84
N ASN A 26 17.30 -8.42 27.68
CA ASN A 26 17.85 -8.06 26.37
C ASN A 26 16.85 -7.22 25.57
N SER A 27 17.24 -6.01 25.18
CA SER A 27 16.43 -5.10 24.37
C SER A 27 15.97 -5.70 23.03
N LYS A 28 16.70 -6.70 22.50
CA LYS A 28 16.36 -7.43 21.27
C LYS A 28 15.18 -8.40 21.42
N ASN A 29 14.88 -8.85 22.65
CA ASN A 29 13.81 -9.83 22.93
C ASN A 29 12.44 -9.17 23.22
N ARG A 30 12.30 -7.88 22.92
CA ARG A 30 11.04 -7.14 23.12
C ARG A 30 9.99 -7.64 22.12
N LYS A 31 8.85 -8.10 22.65
CA LYS A 31 7.66 -8.45 21.85
C LYS A 31 6.80 -7.20 21.63
N TYR A 32 6.37 -6.99 20.39
CA TYR A 32 5.50 -5.88 19.99
C TYR A 32 4.12 -6.41 19.60
N SER A 33 3.06 -5.67 19.96
CA SER A 33 1.71 -5.97 19.48
C SER A 33 1.56 -5.51 18.04
N GLU A 34 0.62 -6.09 17.28
CA GLU A 34 0.39 -5.72 15.89
C GLU A 34 0.01 -4.24 15.73
N ASN A 35 -0.88 -3.73 16.60
CA ASN A 35 -1.25 -2.30 16.62
C ASN A 35 -0.04 -1.37 16.84
N TRP A 36 0.90 -1.78 17.70
CA TRP A 36 2.11 -1.01 17.95
C TRP A 36 3.05 -1.01 16.74
N ILE A 37 3.17 -2.16 16.07
CA ILE A 37 3.98 -2.29 14.86
C ILE A 37 3.38 -1.47 13.73
N LEU A 38 2.05 -1.48 13.57
CA LEU A 38 1.34 -0.65 12.60
C LEU A 38 1.61 0.83 12.85
N LEU A 39 1.53 1.29 14.10
CA LEU A 39 1.86 2.68 14.45
C LEU A 39 3.32 3.02 14.15
N CYS A 40 4.25 2.13 14.50
CA CYS A 40 5.68 2.31 14.19
C CYS A 40 5.94 2.37 12.68
N LEU A 41 5.20 1.58 11.89
CA LEU A 41 5.26 1.57 10.44
C LEU A 41 4.74 2.88 9.86
N LEU A 42 3.58 3.38 10.32
CA LEU A 42 3.04 4.69 9.91
C LEU A 42 4.00 5.82 10.26
N PHE A 43 4.60 5.79 11.45
CA PHE A 43 5.57 6.80 11.86
C PHE A 43 6.86 6.74 11.02
N GLN A 44 7.37 5.53 10.73
CA GLN A 44 8.53 5.34 9.86
C GLN A 44 8.27 5.83 8.43
N ILE A 45 7.05 5.67 7.89
CA ILE A 45 6.65 6.22 6.58
C ILE A 45 6.61 7.75 6.62
N ARG A 46 6.03 8.32 7.68
CA ARG A 46 5.84 9.78 7.80
C ARG A 46 7.13 10.54 8.09
N SER A 47 8.03 9.96 8.91
CA SER A 47 9.30 10.57 9.31
C SER A 47 10.34 9.51 9.68
N PRO A 48 11.13 9.00 8.71
CA PRO A 48 12.23 8.07 8.96
C PRO A 48 13.29 8.64 9.92
N THR A 49 13.59 9.93 9.79
CA THR A 49 14.59 10.64 10.61
C THR A 49 14.11 10.80 12.05
N GLY A 50 12.86 11.21 12.24
CA GLY A 50 12.26 11.32 13.57
C GLY A 50 12.16 9.95 14.27
N TYR A 51 11.77 8.91 13.53
CA TYR A 51 11.75 7.54 14.04
C TYR A 51 13.14 7.10 14.52
N LYS A 52 14.16 7.33 13.68
CA LYS A 52 15.55 6.98 13.99
C LYS A 52 16.06 7.76 15.21
N PHE A 53 15.80 9.06 15.27
CA PHE A 53 16.19 9.91 16.40
C PHE A 53 15.60 9.41 17.73
N LEU A 54 14.27 9.19 17.80
CA LEU A 54 13.62 8.74 19.03
C LEU A 54 14.10 7.35 19.48
N ARG A 55 14.45 6.49 18.53
CA ARG A 55 14.99 5.15 18.81
C ARG A 55 16.45 5.22 19.28
N ASP A 56 17.31 5.93 18.57
CA ASP A 56 18.75 5.96 18.81
C ASP A 56 19.08 6.66 20.15
N HIS A 57 18.28 7.66 20.53
CA HIS A 57 18.36 8.30 21.85
C HIS A 57 17.59 7.54 22.95
N ASN A 58 17.05 6.35 22.67
CA ASN A 58 16.26 5.53 23.60
C ASN A 58 15.08 6.27 24.28
N ILE A 59 14.55 7.30 23.63
CA ILE A 59 13.42 8.08 24.14
C ILE A 59 12.17 7.21 24.18
N LEU A 60 11.95 6.41 23.12
CA LEU A 60 10.84 5.47 23.02
C LEU A 60 11.32 4.04 22.75
N PRO A 61 10.65 3.01 23.30
CA PRO A 61 11.00 1.61 23.07
C PRO A 61 10.49 1.14 21.70
N LEU A 62 11.08 1.66 20.62
CA LEU A 62 10.70 1.39 19.23
C LEU A 62 11.40 0.14 18.67
N PRO A 63 10.73 -0.66 17.80
CA PRO A 63 11.37 -1.75 17.08
C PRO A 63 12.48 -1.23 16.15
N CYS A 64 13.41 -2.12 15.80
CA CYS A 64 14.44 -1.73 14.83
C CYS A 64 13.83 -1.52 13.44
N ILE A 65 14.48 -0.66 12.65
CA ILE A 65 14.03 -0.32 11.29
C ILE A 65 13.92 -1.59 10.44
N ASN A 66 14.83 -2.56 10.62
CA ASN A 66 14.78 -3.84 9.92
C ASN A 66 13.54 -4.67 10.28
N THR A 67 13.10 -4.64 11.54
CA THR A 67 11.84 -5.27 11.96
C THR A 67 10.67 -4.61 11.25
N VAL A 68 10.57 -3.27 11.27
CA VAL A 68 9.48 -2.54 10.59
C VAL A 68 9.47 -2.83 9.08
N ARG A 69 10.65 -2.81 8.44
CA ARG A 69 10.79 -3.17 7.02
C ARG A 69 10.38 -4.62 6.74
N LYS A 70 10.66 -5.56 7.64
CA LYS A 70 10.24 -6.97 7.47
C LYS A 70 8.72 -7.10 7.41
N TYR A 71 7.99 -6.29 8.18
CA TYR A 71 6.52 -6.24 8.12
C TYR A 71 6.03 -5.61 6.82
N LEU A 72 6.64 -4.51 6.36
CA LEU A 72 6.31 -3.92 5.05
C LEU A 72 6.51 -4.93 3.91
N LEU A 73 7.63 -5.64 3.92
CA LEU A 73 7.96 -6.66 2.92
C LEU A 73 7.10 -7.94 3.02
N ALA A 74 6.33 -8.12 4.09
CA ALA A 74 5.39 -9.24 4.18
C ALA A 74 4.12 -8.99 3.35
N ILE A 75 3.83 -7.73 3.04
CA ILE A 75 2.72 -7.35 2.17
C ILE A 75 3.17 -7.62 0.73
N LYS A 76 2.58 -8.65 0.11
CA LYS A 76 2.81 -8.95 -1.30
C LYS A 76 2.02 -7.94 -2.14
N ILE A 77 2.74 -7.05 -2.82
CA ILE A 77 2.17 -6.09 -3.76
C ILE A 77 2.81 -6.42 -5.11
N GLY A 78 2.00 -6.75 -6.11
CA GLY A 78 2.43 -6.97 -7.49
C GLY A 78 1.78 -5.95 -8.41
N CYS A 79 2.14 -5.98 -9.69
CA CYS A 79 1.42 -5.20 -10.71
C CYS A 79 0.08 -5.89 -11.05
N GLY A 80 -0.84 -5.12 -11.61
CA GLY A 80 -2.20 -5.52 -11.92
C GLY A 80 -3.22 -5.13 -10.85
N PHE A 81 -4.36 -5.82 -10.91
CA PHE A 81 -5.49 -5.64 -10.01
C PHE A 81 -5.34 -6.56 -8.79
N ASP A 82 -5.15 -6.01 -7.58
CA ASP A 82 -5.06 -6.82 -6.36
C ASP A 82 -6.45 -7.23 -5.84
N PRO A 83 -6.83 -8.52 -5.86
CA PRO A 83 -8.13 -8.96 -5.36
C PRO A 83 -8.35 -8.65 -3.87
N ASN A 84 -7.28 -8.57 -3.07
CA ASN A 84 -7.41 -8.26 -1.65
C ASN A 84 -7.79 -6.79 -1.44
N LEU A 85 -7.28 -5.89 -2.27
CA LEU A 85 -7.68 -4.50 -2.28
C LEU A 85 -9.19 -4.36 -2.54
N PHE A 86 -9.73 -5.03 -3.55
CA PHE A 86 -11.17 -4.96 -3.86
C PHE A 86 -12.04 -5.56 -2.75
N LYS A 87 -11.61 -6.64 -2.10
CA LYS A 87 -12.28 -7.16 -0.90
C LYS A 87 -12.33 -6.13 0.24
N LEU A 88 -11.26 -5.36 0.42
CA LEU A 88 -11.21 -4.29 1.42
C LEU A 88 -12.08 -3.10 1.01
N LEU A 89 -12.07 -2.72 -0.27
CA LEU A 89 -12.95 -1.68 -0.82
C LEU A 89 -14.42 -2.06 -0.63
N LYS A 90 -14.81 -3.31 -0.86
CA LYS A 90 -16.17 -3.80 -0.65
C LYS A 90 -16.66 -3.62 0.78
N LYS A 91 -15.80 -3.91 1.76
CA LYS A 91 -16.09 -3.65 3.18
C LYS A 91 -16.23 -2.15 3.47
N LYS A 92 -15.38 -1.32 2.85
CA LYS A 92 -15.40 0.14 3.00
C LYS A 92 -16.65 0.77 2.37
N PHE A 93 -17.11 0.28 1.23
CA PHE A 93 -18.32 0.77 0.57
C PHE A 93 -19.59 0.31 1.29
N SER A 94 -19.59 -0.89 1.89
CA SER A 94 -20.72 -1.41 2.67
C SER A 94 -21.09 -0.55 3.88
N THR A 95 -20.15 0.25 4.38
CA THR A 95 -20.36 1.17 5.52
C THR A 95 -20.77 2.58 5.10
N LYS A 96 -20.90 2.84 3.79
CA LYS A 96 -21.06 4.19 3.24
C LYS A 96 -22.39 4.38 2.54
N ASN A 97 -22.77 5.66 2.38
CA ASN A 97 -23.96 6.05 1.63
C ASN A 97 -23.71 6.01 0.12
N LYS A 98 -24.78 5.86 -0.67
CA LYS A 98 -24.71 5.82 -2.15
C LYS A 98 -23.92 6.99 -2.75
N PHE A 99 -24.11 8.22 -2.23
CA PHE A 99 -23.37 9.39 -2.69
C PHE A 99 -21.86 9.33 -2.42
N GLN A 100 -21.45 8.69 -1.32
CA GLN A 100 -20.03 8.53 -0.97
C GLN A 100 -19.36 7.40 -1.76
N CYS A 101 -20.16 6.47 -2.30
CA CYS A 101 -19.70 5.43 -3.20
C CYS A 101 -19.51 5.92 -4.64
N LYS A 102 -19.97 7.14 -4.97
CA LYS A 102 -19.72 7.75 -6.28
C LYS A 102 -18.29 8.28 -6.37
N GLY A 103 -17.66 8.05 -7.52
CA GLY A 103 -16.30 8.47 -7.76
C GLY A 103 -15.95 8.52 -9.25
N ILE A 104 -14.73 8.98 -9.49
CA ILE A 104 -14.11 9.08 -10.81
C ILE A 104 -12.91 8.14 -10.84
N LEU A 105 -12.71 7.49 -11.98
CA LEU A 105 -11.51 6.71 -12.26
C LEU A 105 -10.49 7.61 -12.96
N LEU A 106 -9.35 7.82 -12.32
CA LEU A 106 -8.21 8.56 -12.86
C LEU A 106 -7.22 7.55 -13.43
N LEU A 107 -6.67 7.84 -14.59
CA LEU A 107 -5.58 7.06 -15.18
C LEU A 107 -4.50 7.98 -15.73
N ASP A 108 -3.25 7.61 -15.47
CA ASP A 108 -2.09 8.39 -15.89
C ASP A 108 -0.86 7.46 -16.07
N GLU A 109 0.04 7.83 -16.98
CA GLU A 109 1.28 7.12 -17.27
C GLU A 109 2.50 7.92 -16.78
N ILE A 110 3.33 7.28 -15.97
CA ILE A 110 4.60 7.87 -15.48
C ILE A 110 5.81 7.23 -16.16
N PHE A 111 6.83 8.05 -16.46
CA PHE A 111 8.12 7.53 -16.93
C PHE A 111 8.91 6.93 -15.77
N LEU A 112 9.41 5.71 -15.97
CA LEU A 112 10.24 4.97 -15.03
C LEU A 112 11.70 4.93 -15.51
N ARG A 113 12.62 4.97 -14.55
CA ARG A 113 14.04 4.73 -14.84
C ARG A 113 14.28 3.23 -15.02
N GLU A 114 14.73 2.86 -16.21
CA GLU A 114 15.12 1.48 -16.51
C GLU A 114 16.24 1.00 -15.59
N SER A 115 15.95 -0.03 -14.80
CA SER A 115 16.93 -0.71 -13.96
C SER A 115 16.43 -2.11 -13.65
N ILE A 116 17.35 -3.07 -13.54
CA ILE A 116 17.03 -4.44 -13.12
C ILE A 116 17.67 -4.66 -11.77
N SER A 117 16.90 -5.11 -10.80
CA SER A 117 17.42 -5.51 -9.48
C SER A 117 16.94 -6.90 -9.11
N VAL A 118 17.83 -7.68 -8.50
CA VAL A 118 17.53 -9.05 -8.06
C VAL A 118 17.10 -8.99 -6.59
N SER A 119 15.89 -9.46 -6.32
CA SER A 119 15.45 -9.71 -4.95
C SER A 119 15.96 -11.07 -4.51
N SER A 120 17.06 -11.10 -3.76
CA SER A 120 17.66 -12.34 -3.23
C SER A 120 16.73 -13.16 -2.33
N ARG A 121 15.64 -12.55 -1.84
CA ARG A 121 14.67 -13.20 -0.95
C ARG A 121 13.57 -13.95 -1.72
N THR A 122 13.09 -13.38 -2.81
CA THR A 122 12.06 -14.00 -3.66
C THR A 122 12.67 -14.73 -4.84
N LEU A 123 13.98 -14.55 -5.07
CA LEU A 123 14.70 -15.01 -6.26
C LEU A 123 14.04 -14.51 -7.56
N THR A 124 13.42 -13.32 -7.49
CA THR A 124 12.76 -12.68 -8.62
C THR A 124 13.54 -11.47 -9.10
N TYR A 125 13.47 -11.23 -10.40
CA TYR A 125 13.92 -9.98 -11.01
C TYR A 125 12.83 -8.92 -10.84
N THR A 126 13.25 -7.69 -10.57
CA THR A 126 12.39 -6.51 -10.48
C THR A 126 12.86 -5.49 -11.51
N GLY A 127 11.92 -4.75 -12.10
CA GLY A 127 12.20 -3.75 -13.15
C GLY A 127 12.07 -4.27 -14.59
N LEU A 128 11.51 -5.47 -14.76
CA LEU A 128 11.01 -5.94 -16.05
C LEU A 128 9.56 -5.49 -16.26
N GLU A 129 9.07 -5.60 -17.49
CA GLU A 129 7.64 -5.45 -17.76
C GLU A 129 6.81 -6.40 -16.89
N ASP A 130 5.77 -5.84 -16.28
CA ASP A 130 4.81 -6.56 -15.47
C ASP A 130 3.45 -5.87 -15.66
N CYS A 131 2.72 -6.34 -16.67
CA CYS A 131 1.36 -5.89 -16.95
C CYS A 131 0.29 -6.74 -16.24
N GLY A 132 0.69 -7.54 -15.24
CA GLY A 132 -0.13 -8.61 -14.69
C GLY A 132 -0.50 -9.66 -15.75
N ASP A 133 -1.26 -10.68 -15.34
CA ASP A 133 -1.80 -11.69 -16.26
C ASP A 133 -2.87 -11.12 -17.24
N GLU A 134 -3.00 -9.79 -17.31
CA GLU A 134 -4.06 -9.05 -18.02
C GLU A 134 -3.78 -8.83 -19.51
N ILE A 135 -2.50 -8.80 -19.91
CA ILE A 135 -2.08 -8.57 -21.29
C ILE A 135 -1.28 -9.77 -21.78
N GLU A 136 -1.94 -10.69 -22.48
CA GLU A 136 -1.34 -11.92 -23.05
C GLU A 136 -0.09 -11.61 -23.89
N SER A 137 -0.09 -10.51 -24.66
CA SER A 137 1.04 -10.14 -25.53
C SER A 137 2.32 -9.72 -24.78
N LYS A 138 2.24 -9.51 -23.47
CA LYS A 138 3.35 -9.02 -22.62
C LYS A 138 3.71 -9.96 -21.47
N GLN A 139 3.12 -11.16 -21.41
CA GLN A 139 3.35 -12.13 -20.31
C GLN A 139 4.78 -12.70 -20.27
N GLU A 140 5.55 -12.60 -21.37
CA GLU A 140 6.90 -13.20 -21.49
C GLU A 140 7.98 -12.21 -21.97
N SER A 141 7.70 -10.90 -21.98
CA SER A 141 8.69 -9.93 -22.45
C SER A 141 9.77 -9.67 -21.39
N ASN A 142 11.02 -10.04 -21.71
CA ASN A 142 12.20 -9.72 -20.89
C ASN A 142 12.66 -8.25 -21.04
N LEU A 143 11.74 -7.36 -21.42
CA LEU A 143 12.03 -5.94 -21.60
C LEU A 143 12.03 -5.22 -20.26
N LYS A 144 12.83 -4.15 -20.17
CA LYS A 144 12.86 -3.30 -18.98
C LYS A 144 11.64 -2.40 -18.98
N ALA A 145 10.95 -2.33 -17.84
CA ALA A 145 9.88 -1.36 -17.69
C ALA A 145 10.45 0.06 -17.69
N ASN A 146 9.87 0.93 -18.52
CA ASN A 146 10.21 2.34 -18.60
C ASN A 146 8.96 3.25 -18.50
N HIS A 147 7.76 2.68 -18.44
CA HIS A 147 6.52 3.37 -18.16
C HIS A 147 5.75 2.63 -17.05
N GLY A 148 5.00 3.38 -16.27
CA GLY A 148 4.10 2.87 -15.24
C GLY A 148 2.70 3.45 -15.43
N LEU A 149 1.73 2.63 -15.81
CA LEU A 149 0.33 3.04 -15.87
C LEU A 149 -0.31 2.83 -14.50
N VAL A 150 -0.91 3.88 -13.94
CA VAL A 150 -1.55 3.84 -12.63
C VAL A 150 -3.04 4.16 -12.77
N PHE A 151 -3.88 3.30 -12.20
CA PHE A 151 -5.30 3.56 -12.03
C PHE A 151 -5.56 4.00 -10.59
N MET A 152 -6.25 5.12 -10.42
CA MET A 152 -6.60 5.67 -9.12
C MET A 152 -8.09 5.94 -9.03
N TRP A 153 -8.70 5.46 -7.96
CA TRP A 153 -10.08 5.78 -7.61
C TRP A 153 -10.14 7.04 -6.75
N GLN A 154 -10.87 8.04 -7.21
CA GLN A 154 -11.15 9.26 -6.46
C GLN A 154 -12.64 9.29 -6.09
N SER A 155 -12.94 9.30 -4.80
CA SER A 155 -14.32 9.51 -4.35
C SER A 155 -14.73 10.98 -4.56
N LEU A 156 -15.99 11.19 -4.94
CA LEU A 156 -16.58 12.54 -5.04
C LEU A 156 -17.22 12.99 -3.72
N GLY A 157 -17.77 12.04 -2.95
CA GLY A 157 -18.41 12.34 -1.67
C GLY A 157 -17.43 12.46 -0.50
N GLU A 158 -16.18 12.03 -0.68
CA GLU A 158 -15.12 12.12 0.32
C GLU A 158 -13.78 12.46 -0.33
N ASN A 159 -12.91 13.17 0.41
CA ASN A 159 -11.55 13.44 -0.04
C ASN A 159 -10.64 12.20 0.15
N VAL A 160 -10.91 11.16 -0.63
CA VAL A 160 -10.19 9.90 -0.60
C VAL A 160 -9.78 9.51 -2.02
N ALA A 161 -8.47 9.47 -2.22
CA ALA A 161 -7.82 8.89 -3.39
C ALA A 161 -7.22 7.53 -3.01
N GLN A 162 -7.41 6.51 -3.84
CA GLN A 162 -6.86 5.18 -3.61
C GLN A 162 -6.34 4.60 -4.93
N PRO A 163 -5.04 4.24 -5.05
CA PRO A 163 -4.56 3.48 -6.20
C PRO A 163 -5.24 2.11 -6.23
N VAL A 164 -5.73 1.73 -7.40
CA VAL A 164 -6.52 0.52 -7.65
C VAL A 164 -5.72 -0.53 -8.42
N ALA A 165 -4.91 -0.08 -9.38
CA ALA A 165 -4.03 -0.95 -10.14
C ALA A 165 -2.80 -0.18 -10.60
N VAL A 166 -1.71 -0.91 -10.78
CA VAL A 166 -0.44 -0.39 -11.31
C VAL A 166 0.09 -1.40 -12.32
N PHE A 167 0.51 -0.93 -13.48
CA PHE A 167 1.07 -1.76 -14.54
C PHE A 167 2.42 -1.20 -14.94
N ALA A 168 3.43 -2.07 -15.07
CA ALA A 168 4.76 -1.68 -15.53
C ALA A 168 4.96 -2.15 -16.97
N SER A 169 5.24 -1.23 -17.88
CA SER A 169 5.38 -1.51 -19.31
C SER A 169 6.64 -0.90 -19.92
N HIS A 170 7.03 -1.44 -21.06
CA HIS A 170 8.02 -0.94 -21.99
C HIS A 170 7.26 -0.19 -23.09
N GLY A 171 7.35 1.12 -23.04
CA GLY A 171 6.56 2.05 -23.84
C GLY A 171 5.12 2.23 -23.31
N PRO A 172 4.40 3.18 -23.93
CA PRO A 172 3.00 3.45 -23.62
C PRO A 172 2.13 2.24 -23.95
N ILE A 173 1.04 2.06 -23.20
CA ILE A 173 0.12 0.94 -23.42
C ILE A 173 -0.74 1.22 -24.65
N LYS A 174 -0.90 0.20 -25.50
CA LYS A 174 -1.72 0.32 -26.72
C LYS A 174 -3.16 0.65 -26.34
N GLY A 175 -3.79 1.57 -27.07
CA GLY A 175 -5.15 2.03 -26.76
C GLY A 175 -6.20 0.92 -26.65
N VAL A 176 -6.08 -0.17 -27.44
CA VAL A 176 -6.98 -1.33 -27.35
C VAL A 176 -6.83 -2.06 -26.01
N ASP A 177 -5.60 -2.23 -25.53
CA ASP A 177 -5.33 -2.90 -24.25
C ASP A 177 -5.68 -1.97 -23.08
N LEU A 178 -5.40 -0.67 -23.20
CA LEU A 178 -5.83 0.33 -22.23
C LEU A 178 -7.35 0.33 -22.06
N ALA A 179 -8.12 0.29 -23.14
CA ALA A 179 -9.58 0.23 -23.08
C ALA A 179 -10.07 -1.03 -22.34
N LYS A 180 -9.45 -2.20 -22.57
CA LYS A 180 -9.76 -3.43 -21.83
C LYS A 180 -9.48 -3.28 -20.33
N LEU A 181 -8.32 -2.71 -19.98
CA LEU A 181 -7.96 -2.45 -18.57
C LEU A 181 -8.92 -1.49 -17.90
N VAL A 182 -9.33 -0.42 -18.59
CA VAL A 182 -10.32 0.55 -18.11
C VAL A 182 -11.66 -0.14 -17.83
N VAL A 183 -12.19 -0.91 -18.78
CA VAL A 183 -13.45 -1.65 -18.61
C VAL A 183 -13.35 -2.61 -17.43
N LYS A 184 -12.22 -3.32 -17.31
CA LYS A 184 -11.98 -4.23 -16.17
C LYS A 184 -11.94 -3.48 -14.84
N ALA A 185 -11.28 -2.34 -14.78
CA ALA A 185 -11.22 -1.50 -13.58
C ALA A 185 -12.63 -1.05 -13.15
N ILE A 186 -13.46 -0.61 -14.09
CA ILE A 186 -14.85 -0.22 -13.83
C ILE A 186 -15.63 -1.40 -13.25
N LEU A 187 -15.58 -2.57 -13.89
CA LEU A 187 -16.28 -3.77 -13.42
C LEU A 187 -15.89 -4.17 -11.99
N LEU A 188 -14.59 -4.12 -11.66
CA LEU A 188 -14.10 -4.49 -10.33
C LEU A 188 -14.50 -3.47 -9.24
N ILE A 189 -14.53 -2.18 -9.59
CA ILE A 189 -14.99 -1.13 -8.66
C ILE A 189 -16.50 -1.24 -8.44
N GLU A 190 -17.28 -1.48 -9.49
CA GLU A 190 -18.73 -1.64 -9.42
C GLU A 190 -19.12 -2.91 -8.64
N ASP A 191 -18.44 -4.04 -8.85
CA ASP A 191 -18.66 -5.26 -8.02
C ASP A 191 -18.28 -5.04 -6.54
N SER A 192 -17.35 -4.12 -6.28
CA SER A 192 -17.01 -3.71 -4.92
C SER A 192 -18.07 -2.78 -4.31
N GLY A 193 -19.02 -2.26 -5.08
CA GLY A 193 -20.08 -1.35 -4.63
C GLY A 193 -19.78 0.14 -4.81
N GLY A 194 -18.74 0.50 -5.56
CA GLY A 194 -18.52 1.86 -6.05
C GLY A 194 -19.37 2.15 -7.29
N GLU A 195 -19.65 3.42 -7.57
CA GLU A 195 -20.33 3.85 -8.80
C GLU A 195 -19.40 4.79 -9.57
N VAL A 196 -18.89 4.33 -10.70
CA VAL A 196 -17.97 5.11 -11.55
C VAL A 196 -18.80 6.10 -12.38
N VAL A 197 -18.68 7.39 -12.08
CA VAL A 197 -19.46 8.45 -12.73
C VAL A 197 -18.71 9.05 -13.93
N GLY A 198 -17.39 8.91 -13.94
CA GLY A 198 -16.55 9.47 -14.99
C GLY A 198 -15.17 8.86 -14.99
N LEU A 199 -14.47 9.14 -16.09
CA LEU A 199 -13.09 8.78 -16.30
C LEU A 199 -12.31 10.04 -16.68
N THR A 200 -11.11 10.17 -16.15
CA THR A 200 -10.19 11.26 -16.50
C THR A 200 -8.84 10.66 -16.83
N SER A 201 -8.33 11.04 -17.99
CA SER A 201 -7.00 10.74 -18.47
C SER A 201 -6.35 12.03 -18.96
N ASP A 202 -5.03 12.03 -19.02
CA ASP A 202 -4.26 13.02 -19.79
C ASP A 202 -4.43 12.84 -21.32
#